data_AF-A0A2D9WXE0-F1
#
_entry.id   AF-A0A2D9WXE0-F1
#
_cell.length_a   1.000
_cell.length_b   1.000
_cell.length_c   1.000
_cell.angle_alpha   90.00
_cell.angle_beta   90.00
_cell.angle_gamma   90.00
#
_symmetry.space_group_name_H-M   'P 1'
#
loop_
_entity.id
_entity.type
_entity.pdbx_description
1 polymer ?
#
loop_
_entity_poly.entity_id
_entity_poly.type
_entity_poly.pdbx_seq_one_letter_code
_entity_poly.pdbx_strand_id
1 'polypeptide(L)'
;MVKSIFFFAIRLLIWISGLFLLHILVLHLIGKPLFENFIFTSYIFNFTITIIFFSFLLISSTFNDSSLGWVFFITSVLKFLAFFIIIYPFFNLDNIIQKIELLNFFIPYTICLTIEIRQLSKILNSA
;
A
#
# COMPACT_ATOMS: atom_id res chain seq x y z
N MET A 1 18.49 9.18 5.92
CA MET A 1 17.47 8.12 6.03
C MET A 1 16.11 8.64 6.52
N VAL A 2 15.99 9.15 7.76
CA VAL A 2 14.72 9.65 8.33
C VAL A 2 14.06 10.73 7.45
N LYS A 3 14.84 11.70 6.95
CA LYS A 3 14.36 12.73 6.02
C LYS A 3 13.75 12.14 4.75
N SER A 4 14.37 11.11 4.17
CA SER A 4 13.88 10.43 2.96
C SER A 4 12.57 9.67 3.22
N ILE A 5 12.47 8.99 4.36
CA ILE A 5 11.24 8.30 4.80
C ILE A 5 10.11 9.31 4.99
N PHE A 6 10.40 10.45 5.65
CA PHE A 6 9.42 11.50 5.89
C PHE A 6 8.86 12.09 4.58
N PHE A 7 9.72 12.47 3.63
CA PHE A 7 9.26 12.97 2.34
C PHE A 7 8.52 11.92 1.51
N PHE A 8 8.94 10.65 1.60
CA PHE A 8 8.21 9.55 0.98
C PHE A 8 6.81 9.41 1.59
N ALA A 9 6.68 9.43 2.91
CA ALA A 9 5.41 9.32 3.62
C ALA A 9 4.45 10.45 3.27
N ILE A 10 4.93 11.71 3.21
CA ILE A 10 4.11 12.86 2.77
C ILE A 10 3.61 12.66 1.34
N ARG A 11 4.50 12.29 0.42
CA ARG A 11 4.11 12.09 -0.98
C ARG A 11 3.12 10.93 -1.11
N LEU A 12 3.34 9.85 -0.39
CA LEU A 12 2.43 8.71 -0.34
C LEU A 12 1.06 9.12 0.21
N LEU A 13 1.04 9.93 1.28
CA LEU A 13 -0.19 10.47 1.87
C LEU A 13 -0.98 11.29 0.84
N ILE A 14 -0.32 12.21 0.12
CA ILE A 14 -0.96 13.02 -0.93
C ILE A 14 -1.61 12.12 -2.00
N TRP A 15 -0.88 11.12 -2.51
CA TRP A 15 -1.40 10.20 -3.52
C TRP A 15 -2.56 9.35 -3.00
N ILE A 16 -2.46 8.81 -1.79
CA ILE A 16 -3.51 7.99 -1.19
C ILE A 16 -4.75 8.81 -0.88
N SER A 17 -4.60 10.04 -0.37
CA SER A 17 -5.73 10.94 -0.13
C SER A 17 -6.44 11.31 -1.43
N GLY A 18 -5.70 11.63 -2.49
CA GLY A 18 -6.29 11.89 -3.81
C GLY A 18 -7.02 10.67 -4.38
N LEU A 19 -6.42 9.48 -4.27
CA LEU A 19 -7.03 8.21 -4.67
C LEU A 19 -8.30 7.91 -3.86
N PHE A 20 -8.30 8.18 -2.56
CA PHE A 20 -9.43 7.96 -1.67
C PHE A 20 -10.63 8.83 -2.08
N LEU A 21 -10.39 10.11 -2.35
CA LEU A 21 -11.43 11.02 -2.83
C LEU A 21 -12.02 10.58 -4.17
N LEU A 22 -11.17 10.18 -5.13
CA LEU A 22 -11.63 9.62 -6.40
C LEU A 22 -12.43 8.33 -6.21
N HIS A 23 -11.99 7.46 -5.32
CA HIS A 23 -12.66 6.19 -5.05
C HIS A 23 -14.06 6.42 -4.46
N ILE A 24 -14.19 7.31 -3.46
CA ILE A 24 -15.48 7.71 -2.90
C ILE A 24 -16.38 8.33 -3.97
N LEU A 25 -15.82 9.20 -4.82
CA LEU A 25 -16.60 9.82 -5.89
C LEU A 25 -17.14 8.78 -6.87
N VAL A 26 -16.32 7.78 -7.23
CA VAL A 26 -16.79 6.66 -8.07
C VAL A 26 -17.90 5.87 -7.36
N LEU A 27 -17.74 5.53 -6.07
CA LEU A 27 -18.77 4.84 -5.29
C LEU A 27 -20.08 5.62 -5.24
N HIS A 28 -20.01 6.94 -5.08
CA HIS A 28 -21.16 7.83 -5.10
C HIS A 28 -21.89 7.78 -6.46
N LEU A 29 -21.16 7.89 -7.56
CA LEU A 29 -21.72 7.89 -8.91
C LEU A 29 -22.41 6.57 -9.28
N ILE A 30 -21.94 5.44 -8.74
CA ILE A 30 -22.53 4.10 -8.98
C ILE A 30 -23.54 3.68 -7.89
N GLY A 31 -23.89 4.57 -6.96
CA GLY A 31 -24.86 4.31 -5.90
C GLY A 31 -24.44 3.24 -4.89
N LYS A 32 -23.13 3.05 -4.70
CA LYS A 32 -22.58 2.12 -3.70
C LYS A 32 -22.33 2.82 -2.36
N PRO A 33 -22.36 2.09 -1.23
CA PRO A 33 -22.08 2.68 0.07
C PRO A 33 -20.65 3.23 0.14
N LEU A 34 -20.51 4.46 0.63
CA LEU A 34 -19.27 5.24 0.54
C LEU A 34 -18.20 4.82 1.55
N PHE A 35 -18.62 4.41 2.75
CA PHE A 35 -17.74 4.19 3.91
C PHE A 35 -17.86 2.79 4.51
N GLU A 36 -18.59 1.90 3.84
CA GLU A 36 -18.74 0.49 4.24
C GLU A 36 -17.62 -0.37 3.63
N ASN A 37 -17.68 -1.69 3.85
CA ASN A 37 -16.80 -2.67 3.21
C ASN A 37 -15.31 -2.38 3.46
N PHE A 38 -15.00 -1.93 4.68
CA PHE A 38 -13.64 -1.73 5.19
C PHE A 38 -12.75 -0.81 4.34
N ILE A 39 -13.32 0.19 3.66
CA ILE A 39 -12.56 1.11 2.82
C ILE A 39 -11.51 1.89 3.62
N PHE A 40 -11.87 2.47 4.77
CA PHE A 40 -10.91 3.19 5.62
C PHE A 40 -9.80 2.26 6.13
N THR A 41 -10.17 1.09 6.65
CA THR A 41 -9.22 0.08 7.14
C THR A 41 -8.23 -0.31 6.04
N SER A 42 -8.71 -0.53 4.82
CA SER A 42 -7.90 -0.87 3.67
C SER A 42 -6.88 0.22 3.32
N TYR A 43 -7.29 1.49 3.33
CA TYR A 43 -6.40 2.62 3.02
C TYR A 43 -5.36 2.86 4.12
N ILE A 44 -5.78 2.84 5.39
CA ILE A 44 -4.90 3.02 6.54
C ILE A 44 -3.86 1.89 6.61
N PHE A 45 -4.30 0.65 6.43
CA PHE A 45 -3.42 -0.50 6.40
C PHE A 45 -2.38 -0.36 5.27
N ASN A 46 -2.82 -0.11 4.04
CA ASN A 46 -1.93 -0.02 2.88
C ASN A 46 -0.94 1.15 2.98
N PHE A 47 -1.34 2.28 3.57
CA PHE A 47 -0.42 3.39 3.87
C PHE A 47 0.65 2.96 4.88
N THR A 48 0.21 2.41 6.02
CA THR A 48 1.08 2.05 7.14
C THR A 48 2.09 0.97 6.75
N ILE A 49 1.60 -0.12 6.16
CA ILE A 49 2.45 -1.25 5.77
C ILE A 49 3.47 -0.85 4.71
N THR A 50 3.11 0.06 3.79
CA THR A 50 4.03 0.57 2.77
C THR A 50 5.13 1.43 3.39
N ILE A 51 4.83 2.26 4.40
CA ILE A 51 5.86 3.02 5.12
C ILE A 51 6.82 2.08 5.85
N ILE A 52 6.30 1.04 6.51
CA ILE A 52 7.12 0.06 7.23
C ILE A 52 8.08 -0.64 6.27
N PHE A 53 7.58 -1.21 5.18
CA PHE A 53 8.41 -1.95 4.22
C PHE A 53 9.35 -1.04 3.42
N PHE A 54 8.92 0.16 3.06
CA PHE A 54 9.81 1.13 2.43
C PHE A 54 10.94 1.56 3.35
N SER A 55 10.67 1.71 4.65
CA SER A 55 11.71 2.01 5.65
C SER A 55 12.72 0.87 5.75
N PHE A 56 12.25 -0.38 5.78
CA PHE A 56 13.12 -1.56 5.75
C PHE A 56 13.98 -1.60 4.48
N LEU A 57 13.36 -1.34 3.31
CA LEU A 57 14.06 -1.30 2.03
C LEU A 57 15.16 -0.23 2.01
N LEU A 58 14.87 0.99 2.50
CA LEU A 58 15.88 2.05 2.62
C LEU A 58 17.02 1.66 3.55
N ILE A 59 16.75 0.96 4.66
CA ILE A 59 17.80 0.46 5.53
C ILE A 59 18.66 -0.57 4.75
N SER A 60 18.03 -1.50 4.05
CA SER A 60 18.74 -2.50 3.23
C SER A 60 19.61 -1.88 2.13
N SER A 61 19.21 -0.75 1.54
CA SER A 61 20.04 -0.05 0.53
C SER A 61 21.40 0.37 1.08
N THR A 62 21.52 0.67 2.37
CA THR A 62 22.80 1.08 2.95
C THR A 62 23.81 -0.07 3.11
N PHE A 63 23.37 -1.32 2.99
CA PHE A 63 24.24 -2.49 3.16
C PHE A 63 24.70 -3.08 1.83
N ASN A 64 23.79 -3.27 0.88
CA ASN A 64 24.11 -3.86 -0.42
C ASN A 64 23.08 -3.49 -1.49
N ASP A 65 23.42 -2.53 -2.34
CA ASP A 65 22.53 -2.06 -3.41
C ASP A 65 22.24 -3.13 -4.48
N SER A 66 23.17 -4.08 -4.68
CA SER A 66 23.02 -5.12 -5.72
C SER A 66 21.88 -6.12 -5.45
N SER A 67 21.46 -6.28 -4.19
CA SER A 67 20.38 -7.19 -3.79
C SER A 67 19.07 -6.48 -3.49
N LEU A 68 18.99 -5.16 -3.62
CA LEU A 68 17.79 -4.37 -3.30
C LEU A 68 16.53 -4.80 -4.06
N GLY A 69 16.69 -5.19 -5.33
CA GLY A 69 15.57 -5.72 -6.12
C GLY A 69 14.97 -7.00 -5.51
N TRP A 70 15.83 -7.89 -5.00
CA TRP A 70 15.40 -9.10 -4.30
C TRP A 70 14.74 -8.79 -2.97
N VAL A 71 15.30 -7.85 -2.20
CA VAL A 71 14.70 -7.39 -0.95
C VAL A 71 13.30 -6.85 -1.22
N PHE A 72 13.13 -5.99 -2.22
CA PHE A 72 11.83 -5.44 -2.61
C PHE A 72 10.82 -6.52 -3.01
N PHE A 73 11.27 -7.54 -3.75
CA PHE A 73 10.40 -8.63 -4.17
C PHE A 73 9.88 -9.41 -2.95
N ILE A 74 10.77 -9.81 -2.05
CA ILE A 74 10.42 -10.54 -0.83
C ILE A 74 9.50 -9.70 0.06
N THR A 75 9.81 -8.43 0.27
CA THR A 75 8.97 -7.54 1.10
C THR A 75 7.60 -7.29 0.48
N SER A 76 7.51 -7.21 -0.85
CA SER A 76 6.22 -7.08 -1.55
C SER A 76 5.34 -8.32 -1.39
N VAL A 77 5.95 -9.52 -1.47
CA VAL A 77 5.26 -10.79 -1.18
C VAL A 77 4.82 -10.84 0.28
N LEU A 78 5.68 -10.45 1.22
CA LEU A 78 5.31 -10.39 2.65
C LEU A 78 4.18 -9.40 2.92
N LYS A 79 4.19 -8.22 2.28
CA LYS A 79 3.11 -7.23 2.35
C LYS A 79 1.78 -7.81 1.83
N PHE A 80 1.85 -8.56 0.74
CA PHE A 80 0.68 -9.26 0.20
C PHE A 80 0.21 -10.40 1.12
N LEU A 81 1.12 -11.14 1.75
CA LEU A 81 0.75 -12.17 2.75
C LEU A 81 0.16 -11.55 4.03
N ALA A 82 0.62 -10.36 4.43
CA ALA A 82 0.06 -9.64 5.57
C ALA A 82 -1.43 -9.33 5.39
N PHE A 83 -1.92 -9.19 4.16
CA PHE A 83 -3.37 -9.13 3.89
C PHE A 83 -4.10 -10.38 4.39
N PHE A 84 -3.61 -11.58 4.06
CA PHE A 84 -4.28 -12.83 4.45
C PHE A 84 -4.29 -13.06 5.96
N ILE A 85 -3.25 -12.60 6.65
CA ILE A 85 -3.13 -12.80 8.10
C ILE A 85 -3.92 -11.74 8.87
N ILE A 86 -3.88 -10.48 8.41
CA ILE A 86 -4.39 -9.34 9.17
C ILE A 86 -5.76 -8.90 8.66
N ILE A 87 -5.92 -8.69 7.34
CA ILE A 87 -7.12 -8.06 6.77
C ILE A 87 -8.20 -9.06 6.38
N TYR A 88 -7.82 -10.18 5.76
CA TYR A 88 -8.75 -11.21 5.31
C TYR A 88 -9.67 -11.76 6.41
N PRO A 89 -9.22 -11.96 7.67
CA PRO A 89 -10.11 -12.37 8.75
C PRO A 89 -11.25 -11.38 9.01
N PHE A 90 -11.02 -10.08 8.81
CA PHE A 90 -12.07 -9.06 8.97
C PHE A 90 -13.14 -9.13 7.87
N PHE A 91 -12.73 -9.44 6.64
CA PHE A 91 -13.65 -9.58 5.50
C PHE A 91 -14.48 -10.86 5.58
N ASN A 92 -14.02 -11.86 6.35
CA ASN A 92 -14.71 -13.13 6.49
C ASN A 92 -15.50 -13.24 7.81
N LEU A 93 -15.74 -12.14 8.52
CA LEU A 93 -16.47 -12.14 9.80
C LEU A 93 -17.94 -12.60 9.65
N ASP A 94 -18.56 -12.27 8.53
CA ASP A 94 -19.93 -12.66 8.17
C ASP A 94 -19.98 -13.93 7.31
N ASN A 95 -18.82 -14.58 7.07
CA ASN A 95 -18.62 -15.69 6.15
C ASN A 95 -18.96 -15.38 4.67
N ILE A 96 -19.06 -14.10 4.28
CA ILE A 96 -19.39 -13.69 2.90
C ILE A 96 -18.42 -12.60 2.44
N ILE A 97 -17.39 -13.00 1.69
CA ILE A 97 -16.44 -12.05 1.13
C ILE A 97 -17.05 -11.35 -0.08
N GLN A 98 -17.22 -10.04 0.02
CA GLN A 98 -17.76 -9.25 -1.07
C GLN A 98 -16.66 -8.78 -2.03
N LYS A 99 -16.95 -8.81 -3.34
CA LYS A 99 -16.01 -8.30 -4.36
C LYS A 99 -15.58 -6.84 -4.10
N ILE A 100 -16.47 -6.05 -3.52
CA ILE A 100 -16.20 -4.64 -3.21
C ILE A 100 -15.16 -4.50 -2.08
N GLU A 101 -15.12 -5.41 -1.11
CA GLU A 101 -14.10 -5.41 -0.04
C GLU A 101 -12.72 -5.70 -0.61
N LEU A 102 -12.63 -6.67 -1.53
CA LEU A 102 -11.39 -6.97 -2.24
C LEU A 102 -10.92 -5.77 -3.07
N LEU A 103 -11.82 -5.10 -3.80
CA LEU A 103 -11.47 -3.89 -4.56
C LEU A 103 -11.03 -2.75 -3.65
N ASN A 104 -11.73 -2.54 -2.53
CA ASN A 104 -11.38 -1.56 -1.50
C ASN A 104 -9.97 -1.78 -0.96
N PHE A 105 -9.53 -3.03 -0.85
CA PHE A 105 -8.17 -3.38 -0.47
C PHE A 105 -7.14 -3.22 -1.60
N PHE A 106 -7.43 -3.77 -2.78
CA PHE A 106 -6.45 -3.87 -3.86
C PHE A 106 -6.19 -2.55 -4.59
N ILE A 107 -7.16 -1.63 -4.63
CA ILE A 107 -7.00 -0.30 -5.23
C ILE A 107 -5.87 0.51 -4.53
N PRO A 108 -5.93 0.77 -3.21
CA PRO A 108 -4.83 1.46 -2.52
C PRO A 108 -3.54 0.65 -2.51
N TYR A 109 -3.59 -0.69 -2.41
CA TYR A 109 -2.41 -1.56 -2.49
C TYR A 109 -1.61 -1.33 -3.78
N THR A 110 -2.27 -1.36 -4.93
CA THR A 110 -1.62 -1.21 -6.24
C THR A 110 -0.97 0.16 -6.40
N ILE A 111 -1.64 1.23 -5.96
CA ILE A 111 -1.08 2.58 -6.01
C ILE A 111 0.12 2.72 -5.08
N CYS A 112 0.03 2.23 -3.85
CA CYS A 112 1.16 2.21 -2.91
C CYS A 112 2.37 1.48 -3.50
N LEU A 113 2.16 0.27 -4.03
CA LEU A 113 3.20 -0.55 -4.63
C LEU A 113 3.80 0.12 -5.87
N THR A 114 2.99 0.78 -6.70
CA THR A 114 3.48 1.53 -7.88
C THR A 114 4.39 2.69 -7.47
N ILE A 115 4.01 3.44 -6.42
CA ILE A 115 4.83 4.54 -5.88
C ILE A 115 6.14 4.01 -5.28
N GLU A 116 6.07 2.88 -4.59
CA GLU A 116 7.23 2.18 -4.02
C GLU A 116 8.20 1.74 -5.12
N ILE A 117 7.72 1.09 -6.18
CA ILE A 117 8.52 0.72 -7.37
C ILE A 117 9.20 1.95 -7.96
N ARG A 118 8.44 3.03 -8.21
CA ARG A 118 9.00 4.26 -8.79
C ARG A 118 10.12 4.84 -7.94
N GLN A 119 9.99 4.79 -6.61
CA GLN A 119 11.01 5.28 -5.71
C GLN A 119 12.23 4.35 -5.68
N LEU A 120 12.02 3.03 -5.68
CA LEU A 120 13.09 2.05 -5.77
C LEU A 120 13.88 2.19 -7.07
N SER A 121 13.20 2.31 -8.22
CA SER A 121 13.87 2.53 -9.52
C SER A 121 14.73 3.78 -9.51
N LYS A 122 14.30 4.85 -8.82
CA LYS A 122 15.13 6.04 -8.64
C LYS A 122 16.37 5.74 -7.81
N ILE A 123 16.24 5.02 -6.70
CA ILE A 123 17.37 4.65 -5.83
C ILE A 123 18.39 3.82 -6.61
N LEU A 124 17.94 2.77 -7.31
CA LEU A 124 18.78 1.87 -8.09
C LEU A 124 19.49 2.56 -9.28
N ASN A 125 18.82 3.52 -9.94
CA ASN A 125 19.41 4.23 -11.09
C ASN A 125 20.22 5.47 -10.69
N SER A 126 20.16 5.88 -9.42
CA SER A 126 20.97 6.97 -8.87
C SER A 126 22.26 6.48 -8.20
N ALA A 127 22.44 5.16 -8.11
CA ALA A 127 23.64 4.50 -7.59
C ALA A 127 24.72 4.36 -8.67
#